data_AF-A0A8T0UKP3-F1
#
_entry.id   AF-A0A8T0UKP3-F1
#
_cell.length_a   1.000
_cell.length_b   1.000
_cell.length_c   1.000
_cell.angle_alpha   90.00
_cell.angle_beta   90.00
_cell.angle_gamma   90.00
#
_symmetry.space_group_name_H-M   'P 1'
#
loop_
_entity.id
_entity.type
_entity.pdbx_description
1 polymer ?
#
loop_
_entity_poly.entity_id
_entity_poly.type
_entity_poly.pdbx_seq_one_letter_code
_entity_poly.pdbx_strand_id
1 'polypeptide(L)'
;MPPKKRELEQGGSSGGTPPSSQAPALKKRCRSFDLEIRGCRHLQELAAAVKVSLEAALEAAVARIPEEVAKAFTSFLSRAPSLCRTLVDQNQPPRYKLTFTNGLGSEVFTKKVICDTNGKPLKICVIANGQDETDPRILCAKIRVVVLDGDFNRHNQECWTQEEFNNSTVRP
;
A
#
# COMPACT_ATOMS: atom_id res chain seq x y z
N MET A 1 107.95 15.61 23.99
CA MET A 1 109.29 14.99 24.10
C MET A 1 109.14 13.48 23.86
N PRO A 2 109.81 12.90 22.83
CA PRO A 2 109.75 11.48 22.43
C PRO A 2 110.69 10.63 23.33
N PRO A 3 110.77 9.27 23.32
CA PRO A 3 110.99 8.35 22.16
C PRO A 3 110.18 7.01 22.31
N LYS A 4 110.34 5.89 21.58
CA LYS A 4 111.41 5.33 20.76
C LYS A 4 110.85 4.17 19.90
N LYS A 5 111.32 4.07 18.65
CA LYS A 5 111.19 2.93 17.74
C LYS A 5 111.73 1.62 18.34
N ARG A 6 111.16 0.49 17.91
CA ARG A 6 111.91 -0.69 17.45
C ARG A 6 111.21 -1.26 16.21
N GLU A 7 111.90 -1.17 15.07
CA GLU A 7 111.72 -2.01 13.89
C GLU A 7 112.64 -3.23 14.04
N LEU A 8 112.23 -4.42 13.57
CA LEU A 8 113.01 -5.20 12.60
C LEU A 8 112.16 -6.34 12.01
N GLU A 9 111.91 -6.22 10.69
CA GLU A 9 112.05 -7.23 9.62
C GLU A 9 111.22 -8.54 9.72
N GLN A 10 110.28 -8.79 8.81
CA GLN A 10 110.35 -9.08 7.36
C GLN A 10 110.37 -10.59 7.05
N GLY A 11 109.50 -10.96 6.10
CA GLY A 11 109.34 -12.30 5.53
C GLY A 11 108.01 -12.91 5.95
N GLY A 12 107.01 -13.10 5.10
CA GLY A 12 106.85 -12.93 3.67
C GLY A 12 105.53 -13.62 3.28
N SER A 13 104.96 -13.15 2.18
CA SER A 13 103.92 -13.83 1.38
C SER A 13 102.48 -13.86 1.92
N SER A 14 101.73 -12.87 1.40
CA SER A 14 100.42 -13.01 0.74
C SER A 14 99.17 -13.42 1.53
N GLY A 15 98.25 -12.46 1.66
CA GLY A 15 96.82 -12.70 1.41
C GLY A 15 95.94 -12.86 2.65
N GLY A 16 95.29 -11.76 3.07
CA GLY A 16 94.46 -11.68 4.25
C GLY A 16 93.08 -12.37 4.16
N THR A 17 92.62 -12.80 5.33
CA THR A 17 91.20 -12.83 5.77
C THR A 17 90.89 -11.44 6.38
N PRO A 18 89.64 -10.99 6.70
CA PRO A 18 88.38 -11.73 6.89
C PRO A 18 87.12 -10.90 6.47
N PRO A 19 85.95 -10.96 7.14
CA PRO A 19 85.13 -12.08 7.62
C PRO A 19 83.75 -12.08 6.91
N SER A 20 82.96 -13.15 7.04
CA SER A 20 81.48 -13.01 7.14
C SER A 20 80.82 -14.37 7.27
N SER A 21 80.72 -14.84 8.52
CA SER A 21 79.63 -15.71 8.91
C SER A 21 78.36 -14.85 8.97
N GLN A 22 77.72 -14.63 7.82
CA GLN A 22 76.38 -14.03 7.78
C GLN A 22 75.38 -15.16 7.89
N ALA A 23 74.93 -15.39 9.12
CA ALA A 23 73.62 -15.97 9.36
C ALA A 23 72.59 -15.18 8.52
N PRO A 24 71.75 -15.81 7.69
CA PRO A 24 70.68 -15.09 7.04
C PRO A 24 69.76 -14.58 8.15
N ALA A 25 69.72 -13.26 8.32
CA ALA A 25 68.81 -12.57 9.21
C ALA A 25 67.41 -13.16 9.00
N LEU A 26 66.87 -13.76 10.06
CA LEU A 26 65.55 -14.35 10.10
C LEU A 26 64.51 -13.25 9.86
N LYS A 27 64.25 -12.90 8.61
CA LYS A 27 62.93 -12.41 8.20
C LYS A 27 62.00 -13.62 8.16
N LYS A 28 61.79 -14.23 9.33
CA LYS A 28 60.62 -15.06 9.59
C LYS A 28 59.43 -14.09 9.64
N ARG A 29 59.00 -13.60 8.47
CA ARG A 29 57.67 -13.03 8.34
C ARG A 29 56.75 -14.16 8.80
N CYS A 30 56.16 -13.98 9.98
CA CYS A 30 55.38 -15.01 10.65
C CYS A 30 54.22 -15.40 9.73
N ARG A 31 54.34 -16.57 9.07
CA ARG A 31 53.27 -17.10 8.22
C ARG A 31 51.94 -17.25 8.95
N SER A 32 51.98 -17.36 10.29
CA SER A 32 50.80 -17.36 11.15
C SER A 32 50.02 -16.04 11.08
N PHE A 33 50.70 -14.89 11.17
CA PHE A 33 50.08 -13.57 11.12
C PHE A 33 49.43 -13.29 9.75
N ASP A 34 50.08 -13.70 8.65
CA ASP A 34 49.53 -13.59 7.30
C ASP A 34 48.33 -14.53 7.05
N LEU A 35 48.24 -15.66 7.77
CA LEU A 35 47.09 -16.56 7.72
C LEU A 35 45.92 -15.99 8.50
N GLU A 36 46.18 -15.43 9.68
CA GLU A 36 45.20 -14.81 10.56
C GLU A 36 44.57 -13.56 9.92
N ILE A 37 45.37 -12.68 9.31
CA ILE A 37 44.84 -11.51 8.58
C ILE A 37 43.96 -11.92 7.39
N ARG A 38 44.33 -12.98 6.65
CA ARG A 38 43.50 -13.52 5.57
C ARG A 38 42.24 -14.18 6.10
N GLY A 39 42.31 -14.88 7.22
CA GLY A 39 41.15 -15.44 7.91
C GLY A 39 40.18 -14.35 8.36
N CYS A 40 40.68 -13.28 8.99
CA CYS A 40 39.87 -12.13 9.39
C CYS A 40 39.24 -11.41 8.19
N ARG A 41 40.00 -11.22 7.11
CA ARG A 41 39.47 -10.64 5.86
C ARG A 41 38.35 -11.50 5.26
N HIS A 42 38.56 -12.81 5.19
CA HIS A 42 37.56 -13.74 4.65
C HIS A 42 36.30 -13.79 5.52
N LEU A 43 36.44 -13.80 6.85
CA LEU A 43 35.31 -13.73 7.77
C LEU A 43 34.55 -12.40 7.62
N GLN A 44 35.27 -11.29 7.42
CA GLN A 44 34.65 -9.99 7.18
C GLN A 44 33.92 -9.92 5.84
N GLU A 45 34.48 -10.53 4.79
CA GLU A 45 33.82 -10.69 3.49
C GLU A 45 32.56 -11.55 3.57
N LEU A 46 32.61 -12.68 4.30
CA LEU A 46 31.45 -13.53 4.55
C LEU A 46 30.39 -12.79 5.36
N ALA A 47 30.76 -12.07 6.41
CA ALA A 47 29.83 -11.28 7.22
C ALA A 47 29.16 -10.18 6.39
N ALA A 48 29.93 -9.49 5.53
CA ALA A 48 29.39 -8.49 4.61
C ALA A 48 28.44 -9.11 3.59
N ALA A 49 28.79 -10.27 3.02
CA ALA A 49 27.93 -10.99 2.08
C ALA A 49 26.62 -11.45 2.73
N VAL A 50 26.68 -11.97 3.96
CA VAL A 50 25.49 -12.35 4.74
C VAL A 50 24.61 -11.14 5.03
N LYS A 51 25.20 -10.00 5.41
CA LYS A 51 24.44 -8.75 5.62
C LYS A 51 23.68 -8.34 4.36
N VAL A 52 24.36 -8.28 3.22
CA VAL A 52 23.74 -7.89 1.93
C VAL A 52 22.64 -8.88 1.54
N SER A 53 22.88 -10.18 1.70
CA SER A 53 21.88 -11.20 1.39
C SER A 53 20.65 -11.11 2.30
N LEU A 54 20.83 -10.82 3.58
CA LEU A 54 19.74 -10.69 4.54
C LEU A 54 18.91 -9.43 4.26
N GLU A 55 19.57 -8.32 3.93
CA GLU A 55 18.95 -7.06 3.57
C GLU A 55 18.10 -7.20 2.29
N ALA A 56 18.66 -7.85 1.25
CA ALA A 56 17.92 -8.14 0.03
C ALA A 56 16.73 -9.10 0.26
N ALA A 57 16.90 -10.11 1.11
CA ALA A 57 15.81 -11.02 1.45
C ALA A 57 14.69 -10.33 2.24
N LEU A 58 15.04 -9.39 3.12
CA LEU A 58 14.07 -8.60 3.88
C LEU A 58 13.29 -7.67 2.96
N GLU A 59 13.97 -6.94 2.06
CA GLU A 59 13.32 -6.08 1.07
C GLU A 59 12.38 -6.87 0.15
N ALA A 60 12.82 -8.04 -0.31
CA ALA A 60 11.98 -8.93 -1.12
C ALA A 60 10.76 -9.45 -0.35
N ALA A 61 10.90 -9.74 0.95
CA ALA A 61 9.80 -10.16 1.80
C ALA A 61 8.79 -9.02 2.01
N VAL A 62 9.26 -7.79 2.26
CA VAL A 62 8.40 -6.60 2.41
C VAL A 62 7.67 -6.30 1.11
N ALA A 63 8.35 -6.37 -0.04
CA ALA A 63 7.75 -6.15 -1.34
C ALA A 63 6.63 -7.18 -1.69
N ARG A 64 6.67 -8.38 -1.11
CA ARG A 64 5.63 -9.40 -1.27
C ARG A 64 4.39 -9.20 -0.40
N ILE A 65 4.47 -8.45 0.69
CA ILE A 65 3.34 -8.19 1.58
C ILE A 65 2.11 -7.65 0.82
N PRO A 66 2.20 -6.58 -0.01
CA PRO A 66 1.04 -6.05 -0.70
C PRO A 66 0.40 -7.05 -1.67
N GLU A 67 1.19 -7.89 -2.34
CA GLU A 67 0.69 -8.92 -3.25
C GLU A 67 -0.07 -10.02 -2.49
N GLU A 68 0.50 -10.54 -1.40
CA GLU A 68 -0.13 -11.57 -0.58
C GLU A 68 -1.39 -11.02 0.13
N VAL A 69 -1.36 -9.76 0.58
CA VAL A 69 -2.54 -9.10 1.16
C VAL A 69 -3.62 -8.91 0.09
N ALA A 70 -3.28 -8.38 -1.09
CA ALA A 70 -4.23 -8.23 -2.18
C ALA A 70 -4.85 -9.57 -2.61
N LYS A 71 -4.03 -10.64 -2.66
CA LYS A 71 -4.48 -11.99 -2.96
C LYS A 71 -5.40 -12.56 -1.88
N ALA A 72 -5.08 -12.32 -0.60
CA ALA A 72 -5.93 -12.73 0.52
C ALA A 72 -7.28 -11.99 0.47
N PHE A 73 -7.28 -10.67 0.26
CA PHE A 73 -8.48 -9.85 0.11
C PHE A 73 -9.33 -10.29 -1.07
N THR A 74 -8.75 -10.48 -2.26
CA THR A 74 -9.48 -10.96 -3.44
C THR A 74 -10.05 -12.37 -3.25
N SER A 75 -9.32 -13.26 -2.60
CA SER A 75 -9.82 -14.60 -2.24
C SER A 75 -10.99 -14.56 -1.24
N PHE A 76 -10.93 -13.63 -0.28
CA PHE A 76 -11.97 -13.45 0.71
C PHE A 76 -13.24 -12.87 0.08
N LEU A 77 -13.08 -11.85 -0.77
CA LEU A 77 -14.16 -11.20 -1.50
C LEU A 77 -14.84 -12.14 -2.53
N SER A 78 -14.08 -13.01 -3.18
CA SER A 78 -14.64 -14.03 -4.08
C SER A 78 -15.39 -15.14 -3.33
N ARG A 79 -14.99 -15.47 -2.10
CA ARG A 79 -15.66 -16.46 -1.25
C ARG A 79 -16.91 -15.91 -0.54
N ALA A 80 -17.05 -14.59 -0.44
CA ALA A 80 -18.22 -13.91 0.12
C ALA A 80 -18.84 -12.89 -0.86
N PRO A 81 -19.52 -13.36 -1.92
CA PRO A 81 -20.12 -12.48 -2.94
C PRO A 81 -21.14 -11.48 -2.39
N SER A 82 -21.74 -11.78 -1.23
CA SER A 82 -22.70 -10.92 -0.54
C SER A 82 -22.06 -9.62 -0.05
N LEU A 83 -20.83 -9.65 0.49
CA LEU A 83 -20.12 -8.44 0.94
C LEU A 83 -19.76 -7.54 -0.24
N CYS A 84 -19.35 -8.13 -1.37
CA CYS A 84 -19.12 -7.41 -2.61
C CYS A 84 -20.41 -6.76 -3.13
N ARG A 85 -21.55 -7.46 -3.05
CA ARG A 85 -22.84 -6.89 -3.44
C ARG A 85 -23.18 -5.67 -2.58
N THR A 86 -22.97 -5.74 -1.27
CA THR A 86 -23.24 -4.61 -0.37
C THR A 86 -22.32 -3.40 -0.62
N LEU A 87 -21.03 -3.62 -0.89
CA LEU A 87 -20.08 -2.51 -1.17
C LEU A 87 -20.28 -1.88 -2.55
N VAL A 88 -20.66 -2.68 -3.55
CA VAL A 88 -20.96 -2.18 -4.91
C VAL A 88 -22.28 -1.41 -4.93
N ASP A 89 -23.28 -1.84 -4.16
CA ASP A 89 -24.62 -1.22 -4.14
C ASP A 89 -24.63 0.19 -3.51
N GLN A 90 -23.67 0.51 -2.64
CA GLN A 90 -23.60 1.84 -1.99
C GLN A 90 -23.24 2.99 -2.93
N ASN A 91 -22.62 2.72 -4.09
CA ASN A 91 -22.19 3.77 -5.04
C ASN A 91 -22.95 3.71 -6.37
N GLN A 92 -23.96 2.85 -6.49
CA GLN A 92 -24.77 2.79 -7.71
C GLN A 92 -25.94 3.78 -7.61
N PRO A 93 -26.27 4.49 -8.71
CA PRO A 93 -27.46 5.32 -8.75
C PRO A 93 -28.70 4.44 -8.48
N PRO A 94 -29.75 5.00 -7.84
CA PRO A 94 -30.96 4.26 -7.52
C PRO A 94 -31.50 3.54 -8.76
N ARG A 95 -31.72 2.23 -8.66
CA ARG A 95 -32.22 1.42 -9.78
C ARG A 95 -33.57 1.90 -10.31
N TYR A 96 -34.40 2.46 -9.43
CA TYR A 96 -35.75 2.89 -9.75
C TYR A 96 -35.90 4.38 -9.45
N LYS A 97 -36.63 5.08 -10.31
CA LYS A 97 -36.97 6.49 -10.15
C LYS A 97 -38.48 6.67 -10.19
N LEU A 98 -39.01 7.45 -9.25
CA LEU A 98 -40.40 7.91 -9.26
C LEU A 98 -40.51 9.15 -10.14
N THR A 99 -41.50 9.16 -11.03
CA THR A 99 -41.78 10.28 -11.93
C THR A 99 -43.27 10.56 -12.02
N PHE A 100 -43.64 11.83 -12.19
CA PHE A 100 -45.01 12.22 -12.46
C PHE A 100 -45.32 12.02 -13.95
N THR A 101 -46.43 11.37 -14.24
CA THR A 101 -46.90 11.13 -15.63
C THR A 101 -47.80 12.24 -16.14
N ASN A 102 -48.38 13.03 -15.24
CA ASN A 102 -49.11 14.25 -15.56
C ASN A 102 -48.43 15.48 -14.97
N GLY A 103 -48.64 16.63 -15.61
CA GLY A 103 -47.96 17.87 -15.27
C GLY A 103 -48.29 18.37 -13.86
N LEU A 104 -47.24 18.65 -13.09
CA LEU A 104 -47.34 19.40 -11.84
C LEU A 104 -47.10 20.89 -12.10
N GLY A 105 -47.86 21.74 -11.42
CA GLY A 105 -47.51 23.16 -11.32
C GLY A 105 -46.17 23.33 -10.58
N SER A 106 -45.40 24.36 -10.94
CA SER A 106 -44.04 24.58 -10.40
C SER A 106 -44.02 24.80 -8.88
N GLU A 107 -45.11 25.31 -8.30
CA GLU A 107 -45.22 25.55 -6.86
C GLU A 107 -46.68 25.46 -6.45
N VAL A 108 -46.97 24.70 -5.39
CA VAL A 108 -48.35 24.46 -4.93
C VAL A 108 -48.47 24.82 -3.45
N PHE A 109 -48.90 26.05 -3.18
CA PHE A 109 -49.26 26.48 -1.82
C PHE A 109 -50.75 26.30 -1.60
N THR A 110 -51.16 25.20 -0.98
CA THR A 110 -52.59 24.91 -0.82
C THR A 110 -52.93 24.12 0.43
N LYS A 111 -54.09 24.44 1.01
CA LYS A 111 -54.80 23.59 1.99
C LYS A 111 -55.79 22.63 1.30
N LYS A 112 -55.83 22.63 -0.04
CA LYS A 112 -56.72 21.80 -0.87
C LYS A 112 -55.97 20.57 -1.39
N VAL A 113 -56.71 19.65 -2.01
CA VAL A 113 -56.11 18.49 -2.69
C VAL A 113 -55.18 18.98 -3.79
N ILE A 114 -53.98 18.40 -3.87
CA ILE A 114 -53.01 18.67 -4.93
C ILE A 114 -53.45 17.91 -6.18
N CYS A 115 -53.65 18.63 -7.27
CA CYS A 115 -54.05 18.10 -8.58
C CYS A 115 -53.03 18.49 -9.65
N ASP A 116 -53.13 17.86 -10.80
CA ASP A 116 -52.39 18.24 -11.99
C ASP A 116 -52.85 19.59 -12.57
N THR A 117 -52.15 20.06 -13.61
CA THR A 117 -52.47 21.32 -14.30
C THR A 117 -53.89 21.38 -14.90
N ASN A 118 -54.57 20.24 -15.05
CA ASN A 118 -55.94 20.12 -15.55
C ASN A 118 -56.97 19.84 -14.44
N GLY A 119 -56.55 19.89 -13.17
CA GLY A 119 -57.41 19.58 -12.03
C GLY A 119 -57.68 18.10 -11.80
N LYS A 120 -56.96 17.19 -12.47
CA LYS A 120 -57.08 15.74 -12.27
C LYS A 120 -56.14 15.25 -11.17
N PRO A 121 -56.39 14.07 -10.57
CA PRO A 121 -55.48 13.48 -9.59
C PRO A 121 -54.08 13.28 -10.14
N LEU A 122 -53.06 13.47 -9.30
CA LEU A 122 -51.67 13.19 -9.67
C LEU A 122 -51.47 11.71 -9.96
N LYS A 123 -50.66 11.45 -10.97
CA LYS A 123 -50.32 10.11 -11.42
C LYS A 123 -48.81 9.95 -11.38
N ILE A 124 -48.34 9.03 -10.55
CA ILE A 124 -46.93 8.67 -10.43
C ILE A 124 -46.67 7.33 -11.12
N CYS A 125 -45.50 7.18 -11.72
CA CYS A 125 -44.98 5.90 -12.19
C CYS A 125 -43.58 5.67 -11.62
N VAL A 126 -43.16 4.42 -11.65
CA VAL A 126 -41.80 4.00 -11.26
C VAL A 126 -41.12 3.46 -12.49
N ILE A 127 -40.00 4.07 -12.87
CA ILE A 127 -39.21 3.69 -14.04
C ILE A 127 -37.95 2.99 -13.55
N ALA A 128 -37.58 1.87 -14.18
CA ALA A 128 -36.30 1.22 -13.94
C ALA A 128 -35.23 1.88 -14.82
N ASN A 129 -34.10 2.28 -14.23
CA ASN A 129 -33.00 2.87 -14.99
C ASN A 129 -32.58 1.92 -16.13
N GLY A 130 -32.66 2.40 -17.37
CA GLY A 130 -32.29 1.65 -18.57
C GLY A 130 -33.43 0.87 -19.25
N GLN A 131 -34.66 0.92 -18.75
CA GLN A 131 -35.84 0.41 -19.47
C GLN A 131 -37.03 1.37 -19.37
N ASP A 132 -37.72 1.55 -20.49
CA ASP A 132 -38.96 2.32 -20.60
C ASP A 132 -40.20 1.51 -20.16
N GLU A 133 -40.00 0.24 -19.78
CA GLU A 133 -41.06 -0.67 -19.35
C GLU A 133 -41.11 -0.81 -17.82
N THR A 134 -42.31 -1.01 -17.30
CA THR A 134 -42.55 -1.21 -15.86
C THR A 134 -42.00 -2.58 -15.43
N ASP A 135 -41.04 -2.58 -14.50
CA ASP A 135 -40.48 -3.81 -13.95
C ASP A 135 -41.58 -4.63 -13.25
N PRO A 136 -41.79 -5.91 -13.61
CA PRO A 136 -42.82 -6.76 -13.01
C PRO A 136 -42.71 -6.87 -11.48
N ARG A 137 -41.51 -6.68 -10.92
CA ARG A 137 -41.27 -6.73 -9.46
C ARG A 137 -41.93 -5.58 -8.72
N ILE A 138 -42.18 -4.45 -9.39
CA ILE A 138 -42.89 -3.31 -8.81
C ILE A 138 -44.38 -3.65 -8.59
N LEU A 139 -44.96 -4.53 -9.41
CA LEU A 139 -46.37 -4.90 -9.30
C LEU A 139 -46.71 -5.60 -7.98
N CYS A 140 -45.71 -6.23 -7.34
CA CYS A 140 -45.87 -6.88 -6.03
C CYS A 140 -45.35 -6.02 -4.86
N ALA A 141 -44.92 -4.79 -5.11
CA ALA A 141 -44.29 -3.96 -4.10
C ALA A 141 -45.30 -3.44 -3.07
N LYS A 142 -44.90 -3.47 -1.79
CA LYS A 142 -45.67 -2.82 -0.71
C LYS A 142 -45.32 -1.34 -0.67
N ILE A 143 -46.31 -0.48 -0.90
CA ILE A 143 -46.14 0.97 -0.88
C ILE A 143 -46.45 1.49 0.53
N ARG A 144 -45.58 2.37 1.04
CA ARG A 144 -45.81 3.14 2.26
C ARG A 144 -45.63 4.62 1.93
N VAL A 145 -46.65 5.42 2.25
CA VAL A 145 -46.59 6.88 2.16
C VAL A 145 -46.17 7.41 3.53
N VAL A 146 -45.19 8.32 3.54
CA VAL A 146 -44.68 8.97 4.74
C VAL A 146 -44.70 10.49 4.56
N VAL A 147 -44.79 11.22 5.67
CA VAL A 147 -44.68 12.69 5.67
C VAL A 147 -43.22 13.05 5.91
N LEU A 148 -42.70 13.95 5.09
CA LEU A 148 -41.33 14.46 5.20
C LEU A 148 -41.34 15.91 5.73
N ASP A 149 -40.26 16.31 6.40
CA ASP A 149 -40.05 17.69 6.85
C ASP A 149 -40.01 18.65 5.66
N GLY A 150 -40.66 19.82 5.72
CA GLY A 150 -40.78 20.73 4.57
C GLY A 150 -39.44 21.17 3.95
N ASP A 151 -38.35 21.04 4.69
CA ASP A 151 -36.98 21.35 4.26
C ASP A 151 -36.16 20.11 3.86
N PHE A 152 -36.84 19.00 3.53
CA PHE A 152 -36.20 17.70 3.29
C PHE A 152 -35.15 17.70 2.16
N ASN A 153 -35.21 18.60 1.17
CA ASN A 153 -34.29 18.63 0.02
C ASN A 153 -33.61 19.99 -0.22
N ARG A 154 -33.16 20.67 0.84
CA ARG A 154 -32.49 21.99 0.76
C ARG A 154 -31.36 22.09 -0.27
N HIS A 155 -30.63 20.99 -0.48
CA HIS A 155 -29.48 20.94 -1.36
C HIS A 155 -29.81 20.50 -2.79
N ASN A 156 -31.11 20.36 -3.12
CA ASN A 156 -31.58 19.87 -4.41
C ASN A 156 -30.88 18.57 -4.86
N GLN A 157 -30.72 17.66 -3.90
CA GLN A 157 -30.04 16.39 -4.12
C GLN A 157 -31.01 15.40 -4.76
N GLU A 158 -30.59 14.72 -5.82
CA GLU A 158 -31.45 13.76 -6.54
C GLU A 158 -31.54 12.40 -5.84
N CYS A 159 -30.52 12.03 -5.07
CA CYS A 159 -30.37 10.70 -4.46
C CYS A 159 -30.11 10.83 -2.97
N TRP A 160 -30.88 10.12 -2.15
CA TRP A 160 -30.65 10.06 -0.70
C TRP A 160 -30.25 8.67 -0.27
N THR A 161 -29.41 8.63 0.76
CA THR A 161 -29.15 7.44 1.56
C THR A 161 -30.40 7.06 2.38
N GLN A 162 -30.43 5.81 2.84
CA GLN A 162 -31.51 5.31 3.67
C GLN A 162 -31.61 6.09 4.98
N GLU A 163 -30.48 6.50 5.54
CA GLU A 163 -30.36 7.31 6.75
C GLU A 163 -30.94 8.71 6.54
N GLU A 164 -30.54 9.41 5.47
CA GLU A 164 -31.08 10.74 5.12
C GLU A 164 -32.61 10.70 4.95
N PHE A 165 -33.12 9.70 4.22
CA PHE A 165 -34.56 9.54 4.05
C PHE A 165 -35.29 9.30 5.39
N ASN A 166 -34.75 8.44 6.25
CA ASN A 166 -35.34 8.11 7.54
C ASN A 166 -35.30 9.31 8.50
N ASN A 167 -34.23 10.11 8.46
CA ASN A 167 -34.08 11.29 9.29
C ASN A 167 -35.02 12.42 8.89
N SER A 168 -35.33 12.53 7.59
CA SER A 168 -36.30 13.51 7.05
C SER A 168 -37.76 13.10 7.28
N THR A 169 -38.04 11.87 7.70
CA THR A 169 -39.40 11.39 7.94
C THR A 169 -39.94 11.90 9.28
N VAL A 170 -41.04 12.63 9.25
CA VAL A 170 -41.73 13.13 10.44
C VAL A 170 -42.49 11.98 11.08
N ARG A 171 -42.27 11.77 12.38
CA ARG A 171 -43.03 10.79 13.18
C ARG A 171 -44.18 11.50 13.89
N PRO A 172 -45.40 10.94 13.92
CA PRO A 172 -46.53 11.47 14.68
C PRO A 172 -46.26 11.55 16.18
#